data_AF-A0A6G5R626-F1
#
_entry.id   AF-A0A6G5R626-F1
#
_cell.length_a   1.000
_cell.length_b   1.000
_cell.length_c   1.000
_cell.angle_alpha   90.00
_cell.angle_beta   90.00
_cell.angle_gamma   90.00
#
_symmetry.space_group_name_H-M   'P 1'
#
loop_
_entity.id
_entity.type
_entity.pdbx_description
1 polymer ?
#
loop_
_entity_poly.entity_id
_entity_poly.type
_entity_poly.pdbx_seq_one_letter_code
_entity_poly.pdbx_strand_id
1 'polypeptide(L)'
;MGNNIYIAYALWFFTGWFGGHRFYLGKFVSGFFMMALFFIGSYLQIILIGYLILTIWGIWWLFDVYLTGAYVDKNLQKEKLKDELKKQGLEGELKRLYELYEAGKISKAEFEARKEILFR
;
A
#
# COMPACT_ATOMS: atom_id res chain seq x y z
N MET A 1 0.44 4.25 0.58
CA MET A 1 -0.39 3.53 -0.41
C MET A 1 -1.85 3.71 -0.01
N GLY A 2 -2.80 3.41 -0.89
CA GLY A 2 -4.23 3.54 -0.58
C GLY A 2 -4.66 2.61 0.55
N ASN A 3 -5.10 3.20 1.66
CA ASN A 3 -5.50 2.49 2.89
C ASN A 3 -7.00 2.65 3.20
N ASN A 4 -7.72 3.48 2.44
CA ASN A 4 -9.13 3.73 2.66
C ASN A 4 -9.97 2.80 1.78
N ILE A 5 -10.70 1.89 2.41
CA ILE A 5 -11.56 0.90 1.76
C ILE A 5 -12.66 1.54 0.90
N TYR A 6 -13.26 2.63 1.36
CA TYR A 6 -14.34 3.31 0.64
C TYR A 6 -13.81 3.98 -0.63
N ILE A 7 -12.65 4.62 -0.55
CA ILE A 7 -12.00 5.22 -1.73
C ILE A 7 -11.60 4.11 -2.73
N ALA A 8 -11.09 2.99 -2.24
CA ALA A 8 -10.71 1.87 -3.09
C ALA A 8 -11.92 1.31 -3.88
N TYR A 9 -13.07 1.11 -3.22
CA TYR A 9 -14.28 0.64 -3.89
C TYR A 9 -14.94 1.71 -4.77
N ALA A 10 -14.90 2.98 -4.38
CA ALA A 10 -15.36 4.07 -5.24
C ALA A 10 -14.56 4.11 -6.55
N LEU A 11 -13.23 3.98 -6.47
CA LEU A 11 -12.38 3.87 -7.65
C LEU A 11 -12.65 2.59 -8.44
N TRP A 12 -12.95 1.46 -7.80
CA TRP A 12 -13.30 0.23 -8.51
C TRP A 12 -14.60 0.39 -9.31
N PHE A 13 -15.60 1.09 -8.76
CA PHE A 13 -16.87 1.32 -9.43
C PHE A 13 -16.73 2.34 -10.58
N PHE A 14 -16.19 3.53 -10.30
CA PHE A 14 -16.14 4.63 -11.28
C PHE A 14 -15.00 4.51 -12.29
N THR A 15 -13.88 3.88 -11.92
CA THR A 15 -12.66 3.79 -12.74
C THR A 15 -12.15 2.36 -12.92
N GLY A 16 -12.93 1.34 -12.50
CA GLY A 16 -12.50 -0.05 -12.58
C GLY A 16 -12.26 -0.54 -13.99
N TRP A 17 -12.92 0.07 -14.97
CA TRP A 17 -12.71 -0.18 -16.39
C TRP A 17 -11.30 0.19 -16.89
N PHE A 18 -10.63 1.12 -16.20
CA PHE A 18 -9.23 1.49 -16.45
C PHE A 18 -8.26 0.96 -15.40
N GLY A 19 -8.73 0.22 -14.38
CA GLY A 19 -7.88 -0.25 -13.28
C GLY A 19 -7.48 0.84 -12.27
N GLY A 20 -8.23 1.93 -12.15
CA GLY A 20 -7.90 3.06 -11.25
C GLY A 20 -7.77 2.66 -9.77
N HIS A 21 -8.59 1.72 -9.30
CA HIS A 21 -8.46 1.14 -7.96
C HIS A 21 -7.12 0.43 -7.76
N ARG A 22 -6.59 -0.26 -8.78
CA ARG A 22 -5.28 -0.92 -8.71
C ARG A 22 -4.14 0.09 -8.57
N PHE A 23 -4.21 1.24 -9.26
CA PHE A 23 -3.20 2.30 -9.09
C PHE A 23 -3.22 2.89 -7.68
N TYR A 24 -4.40 3.18 -7.14
CA TYR A 24 -4.55 3.65 -5.76
C TYR A 24 -3.96 2.67 -4.73
N LEU A 25 -4.16 1.37 -4.96
CA LEU A 25 -3.62 0.30 -4.12
C LEU A 25 -2.13 0.02 -4.35
N GLY A 26 -1.46 0.75 -5.23
CA GLY A 26 -0.03 0.59 -5.55
C GLY A 26 0.29 -0.60 -6.46
N LYS A 27 -0.71 -1.14 -7.17
CA LYS A 27 -0.63 -2.31 -8.06
C LYS A 27 -0.48 -1.89 -9.54
N PHE A 28 0.51 -1.04 -9.82
CA PHE A 28 0.72 -0.41 -11.12
C PHE A 28 0.81 -1.40 -12.28
N VAL A 29 1.65 -2.42 -12.19
CA VAL A 29 1.84 -3.40 -13.28
C VAL A 29 0.51 -4.03 -13.69
N SER A 30 -0.25 -4.52 -12.72
CA SER A 30 -1.56 -5.12 -13.01
C SER A 30 -2.62 -4.10 -13.42
N GLY A 31 -2.55 -2.86 -12.95
CA GLY A 31 -3.44 -1.78 -13.39
C GLY A 31 -3.20 -1.44 -14.87
N PHE A 32 -1.94 -1.30 -15.28
CA PHE A 32 -1.58 -1.10 -16.67
C PHE A 32 -1.98 -2.28 -17.56
N PHE A 33 -1.82 -3.51 -17.07
CA PHE A 33 -2.26 -4.70 -17.82
C PHE A 33 -3.78 -4.73 -18.00
N MET A 34 -4.54 -4.39 -16.97
CA MET A 34 -6.00 -4.30 -17.03
C MET A 34 -6.45 -3.22 -18.02
N MET A 35 -5.81 -2.05 -18.00
CA MET A 35 -6.08 -0.97 -18.94
C MET A 35 -5.74 -1.37 -20.39
N ALA A 36 -4.59 -2.03 -20.61
CA ALA A 36 -4.20 -2.50 -21.93
C ALA A 36 -5.18 -3.53 -22.49
N LEU A 37 -5.60 -4.52 -21.68
CA LEU A 37 -6.61 -5.51 -22.09
C LEU A 37 -7.93 -4.86 -22.48
N PHE A 38 -8.38 -3.84 -21.75
CA PHE A 38 -9.60 -3.10 -22.08
C PHE A 38 -9.49 -2.42 -23.46
N PHE A 39 -8.41 -1.66 -23.71
CA PHE A 39 -8.23 -0.97 -24.99
C PHE A 39 -8.00 -1.94 -26.16
N ILE A 40 -7.16 -2.96 -25.98
CA ILE A 40 -6.89 -3.98 -27.00
C ILE A 40 -8.15 -4.79 -27.31
N GLY A 41 -8.88 -5.22 -26.27
CA GLY A 41 -10.14 -5.95 -26.43
C GLY A 41 -11.20 -5.12 -27.14
N SER A 42 -11.35 -3.83 -26.78
CA SER A 42 -12.27 -2.91 -27.44
C SER A 42 -11.91 -2.68 -28.90
N TYR A 43 -10.63 -2.52 -29.22
CA TYR A 43 -10.16 -2.33 -30.60
C TYR A 43 -10.38 -3.57 -31.47
N LEU A 44 -10.12 -4.77 -30.94
CA LEU A 44 -10.29 -6.05 -31.64
C LEU A 44 -11.75 -6.51 -31.73
N GLN A 45 -12.71 -5.75 -31.18
CA GLN A 45 -14.13 -6.08 -31.24
C GLN A 45 -14.66 -6.09 -32.68
N ILE A 46 -14.04 -5.32 -33.58
CA ILE A 46 -14.35 -5.25 -35.02
C ILE A 46 -14.28 -6.63 -35.70
N ILE A 47 -13.40 -7.52 -35.23
CA ILE A 47 -13.19 -8.87 -35.79
C ILE A 47 -13.76 -9.97 -34.88
N LEU A 48 -14.71 -9.65 -34.00
CA LEU A 48 -15.36 -10.53 -33.00
C LEU A 48 -14.44 -11.09 -31.90
N ILE A 49 -13.12 -11.18 -32.12
CA ILE A 49 -12.15 -11.67 -31.13
C ILE A 49 -12.12 -10.79 -29.87
N GLY A 50 -12.33 -9.48 -30.03
CA GLY A 50 -12.36 -8.54 -28.90
C GLY A 50 -13.34 -8.91 -27.79
N TYR A 51 -14.49 -9.52 -28.13
CA TYR A 51 -15.47 -9.94 -27.13
C TYR A 51 -14.92 -11.02 -26.18
N LEU A 52 -14.08 -11.94 -26.66
CA LEU A 52 -13.45 -12.96 -25.81
C LEU A 52 -12.47 -12.30 -24.83
N ILE A 53 -11.67 -11.36 -25.31
CA ILE A 53 -10.71 -10.61 -24.48
C ILE A 53 -11.46 -9.80 -23.41
N LEU A 54 -12.50 -9.07 -23.81
CA LEU A 54 -13.32 -8.27 -22.89
C LEU A 54 -14.10 -9.14 -21.89
N THR A 55 -14.47 -10.37 -22.25
CA THR A 55 -15.10 -11.32 -21.31
C THR A 55 -14.13 -11.73 -20.21
N ILE A 56 -12.91 -12.13 -20.57
CA ILE A 56 -11.85 -12.48 -19.59
C ILE A 56 -11.56 -11.28 -18.70
N TRP A 57 -11.42 -10.11 -19.31
CA TRP A 57 -11.21 -8.85 -18.60
C TRP A 57 -12.37 -8.53 -17.63
N GLY A 58 -13.62 -8.72 -18.05
CA GLY A 58 -14.81 -8.47 -17.23
C GLY A 58 -14.91 -9.43 -16.04
N ILE A 59 -14.58 -10.71 -16.24
CA ILE A 59 -14.48 -11.68 -15.14
C ILE A 59 -13.41 -11.22 -14.14
N TRP A 60 -12.26 -10.78 -14.62
CA TRP A 60 -11.20 -10.27 -13.75
C TRP A 60 -11.64 -9.02 -12.97
N TRP A 61 -12.35 -8.09 -13.61
CA TRP A 61 -12.92 -6.91 -12.97
C TRP A 61 -13.96 -7.26 -11.88
N LEU A 62 -14.73 -8.33 -12.05
CA LEU A 62 -15.65 -8.85 -11.02
C LEU A 62 -14.89 -9.45 -9.83
N PHE A 63 -13.85 -10.26 -10.10
CA PHE A 63 -12.97 -10.77 -9.04
C PHE A 63 -12.23 -9.66 -8.28
N ASP A 64 -12.08 -8.50 -8.91
CA ASP A 64 -11.46 -7.35 -8.29
C ASP A 64 -12.24 -6.80 -7.10
N VAL A 65 -13.53 -7.11 -6.93
CA VAL A 65 -14.26 -6.81 -5.68
C VAL A 65 -13.52 -7.44 -4.48
N TYR A 66 -13.16 -8.71 -4.58
CA TYR A 66 -12.44 -9.41 -3.53
C TYR A 66 -10.98 -8.93 -3.42
N LEU A 67 -10.29 -8.78 -4.56
CA LEU A 67 -8.87 -8.38 -4.55
C LEU A 67 -8.68 -6.97 -3.99
N THR A 68 -9.61 -6.05 -4.24
CA THR A 68 -9.59 -4.68 -3.71
C THR A 68 -9.57 -4.69 -2.19
N GLY A 69 -10.49 -5.41 -1.54
CA GLY A 69 -10.49 -5.56 -0.09
C GLY A 69 -9.19 -6.17 0.44
N ALA A 70 -8.76 -7.29 -0.16
CA ALA A 70 -7.54 -7.98 0.24
C ALA A 70 -6.27 -7.09 0.13
N TYR A 71 -6.21 -6.19 -0.86
CA TYR A 71 -5.09 -5.27 -1.01
C TYR A 71 -5.12 -4.11 0.00
N VAL A 72 -6.31 -3.59 0.34
CA VAL A 72 -6.44 -2.60 1.41
C VAL A 72 -5.95 -3.19 2.73
N ASP A 73 -6.37 -4.39 3.07
CA ASP A 73 -5.95 -5.07 4.31
C ASP A 73 -4.44 -5.30 4.35
N LYS A 74 -3.85 -5.74 3.24
CA LYS A 74 -2.39 -5.90 3.13
C LYS A 74 -1.65 -4.57 3.30
N ASN A 75 -2.18 -3.47 2.75
CA ASN A 75 -1.58 -2.15 2.92
C ASN A 75 -1.68 -1.68 4.38
N LEU A 76 -2.81 -1.91 5.04
CA LEU A 76 -2.99 -1.61 6.46
C LEU A 76 -2.04 -2.42 7.35
N GLN A 77 -1.91 -3.72 7.10
CA GLN A 77 -0.97 -4.58 7.83
C GLN A 77 0.47 -4.14 7.63
N LYS A 78 0.85 -3.75 6.41
CA LYS A 78 2.20 -3.24 6.12
C LYS A 78 2.51 -1.95 6.87
N GLU A 79 1.56 -1.03 6.97
CA GLU A 79 1.75 0.21 7.74
C GLU A 79 1.84 -0.07 9.25
N LYS A 80 0.96 -0.93 9.79
CA LYS A 80 1.05 -1.36 11.20
C LYS A 80 2.41 -1.99 11.52
N LEU A 81 2.89 -2.89 10.66
CA LEU A 81 4.20 -3.52 10.83
C LEU A 81 5.35 -2.50 10.81
N LYS A 82 5.31 -1.50 9.92
CA LYS A 82 6.31 -0.43 9.90
C LYS A 82 6.31 0.38 11.19
N ASP A 83 5.13 0.70 11.72
CA ASP A 83 4.99 1.44 12.97
C ASP A 83 5.51 0.63 14.16
N GLU A 84 5.22 -0.67 14.20
CA GLU A 84 5.76 -1.59 15.20
C GLU A 84 7.29 -1.68 15.14
N LEU A 85 7.85 -1.85 13.93
CA LEU A 85 9.30 -1.86 13.73
C LEU A 85 9.95 -0.53 14.11
N LYS A 86 9.31 0.61 13.81
CA LYS A 86 9.80 1.94 14.22
C LYS A 86 9.81 2.07 15.74
N LYS A 87 8.75 1.67 16.43
CA LYS A 87 8.67 1.68 17.90
C LYS A 87 9.73 0.78 18.53
N GLN A 88 9.90 -0.43 18.02
CA GLN A 88 10.94 -1.36 18.49
C GLN A 88 12.35 -0.76 18.33
N GLY A 89 12.62 -0.09 17.20
CA GLY A 89 13.87 0.63 16.97
C GLY A 89 14.10 1.75 17.98
N LEU A 90 13.07 2.59 18.22
CA LEU A 90 13.10 3.68 19.20
C LEU A 90 13.35 3.16 20.62
N GLU A 91 12.69 2.09 21.03
CA GLU A 91 12.90 1.45 22.34
C GLU A 91 14.32 0.94 22.51
N GLY A 92 14.88 0.31 21.47
CA GLY A 92 16.26 -0.16 21.46
C GLY A 92 17.29 0.98 21.58
N GLU A 93 17.04 2.09 20.89
CA GLU A 93 17.92 3.28 20.96
C GLU A 93 17.81 4.00 22.31
N LEU A 94 16.61 4.12 22.86
CA LEU A 94 16.38 4.67 24.20
C LEU A 94 17.11 3.84 25.27
N LYS A 95 17.04 2.51 25.17
CA LYS A 95 17.75 1.61 26.08
C LYS A 95 19.26 1.83 26.05
N ARG A 96 19.85 1.97 24.86
CA ARG A 96 21.29 2.26 24.70
C ARG A 96 21.67 3.61 25.30
N LEU A 97 20.85 4.65 25.12
CA LEU A 97 21.07 5.96 25.74
C LEU A 97 21.05 5.88 27.27
N TYR A 98 20.12 5.10 27.82
CA TYR A 98 20.02 4.88 29.26
C TYR A 98 21.26 4.14 29.82
N GLU A 99 21.73 3.10 29.14
CA GLU A 99 22.95 2.36 29.51
C GLU A 99 24.20 3.26 29.50
N LEU A 100 24.33 4.17 28.53
CA LEU A 100 25.43 5.13 28.49
C LEU A 100 25.39 6.13 29.66
N TYR A 101 24.17 6.55 30.06
CA TYR A 101 23.97 7.44 31.19
C TYR A 101 24.33 6.75 32.52
N GLU A 102 23.84 5.52 32.75
CA GLU A 102 24.18 4.73 33.94
C GLU A 102 25.68 4.42 34.03
N ALA A 103 26.33 4.16 32.89
CA ALA A 103 27.78 3.97 32.83
C ALA A 103 28.59 5.26 33.06
N GLY A 104 27.94 6.41 33.27
CA GLY A 104 28.59 7.71 33.46
C GLY A 104 29.30 8.25 32.21
N LYS A 105 29.05 7.67 31.03
CA LYS A 105 29.69 8.06 29.76
C LYS A 105 29.07 9.32 29.15
N ILE A 106 27.83 9.64 29.53
CA ILE A 106 27.11 10.85 29.12
C ILE A 106 26.49 11.53 30.33
N SER A 107 26.38 12.85 30.30
CA SER A 107 25.72 13.63 31.34
C SER A 107 24.19 13.54 31.25
N LYS A 108 23.47 13.84 32.35
CA LYS A 108 22.00 13.88 32.36
C LYS A 108 21.42 14.87 31.35
N ALA A 109 22.06 16.02 31.18
CA ALA A 109 21.65 17.03 30.20
C ALA A 109 21.76 16.50 28.76
N GLU A 110 22.86 15.80 28.45
CA GLU A 110 23.04 15.16 27.13
C GLU A 110 22.05 14.01 26.89
N PHE A 111 21.74 13.23 27.92
CA PHE A 111 20.73 12.17 27.84
C PHE A 111 19.35 12.74 27.49
N GLU A 112 18.88 13.76 28.23
CA GLU A 112 17.57 14.38 27.97
C GLU A 112 17.53 15.04 26.57
N ALA A 113 18.60 15.72 26.16
CA ALA A 113 18.69 16.31 24.81
C ALA A 113 18.60 15.25 23.70
N ARG A 114 19.32 14.13 23.82
CA ARG A 114 19.28 13.03 22.83
C ARG A 114 17.95 12.29 22.83
N LYS A 115 17.35 12.10 24.00
CA LYS A 115 16.01 11.52 24.14
C LYS A 115 14.96 12.39 23.47
N GLU A 116 15.00 13.70 23.69
CA GLU A 116 14.10 14.65 23.02
C GLU A 116 14.24 14.57 21.50
N ILE A 117 15.47 14.50 20.98
CA ILE A 117 15.74 14.32 19.55
C ILE A 117 15.15 13.01 19.03
N LEU A 118 15.24 11.92 19.80
CA LEU A 118 14.77 10.59 19.41
C LEU A 118 13.23 10.52 19.24
N PHE A 119 12.50 11.30 20.04
CA PHE A 119 11.03 11.33 20.05
C PHE A 119 10.41 12.45 19.22
N ARG A 120 11.23 13.28 18.58
CA ARG A 120 10.79 14.36 17.69
C ARG A 120 10.44 13.84 16.29
#